data_AF-A0A7J5AXW3-F1
#
_entry.id   AF-A0A7J5AXW3-F1
#
_cell.length_a   1.000
_cell.length_b   1.000
_cell.length_c   1.000
_cell.angle_alpha   90.00
_cell.angle_beta   90.00
_cell.angle_gamma   90.00
#
_symmetry.space_group_name_H-M   'P 1'
#
loop_
_entity.id
_entity.type
_entity.pdbx_description
1 polymer ?
#
loop_
_entity_poly.entity_id
_entity_poly.type
_entity_poly.pdbx_seq_one_letter_code
_entity_poly.pdbx_strand_id
1 'polypeptide(L)'
;MDSALPTIQHWIDGALATTTPARTSPVFNPALGVATANVALAEQAEIDAAVAAAKAAFPGWSNASVAKRQGVLFRFRELLNERKLELARIITSEHGKVVSDAAGEIQRGLEVVELAT
;
A
#
# COMPACT_ATOMS: atom_id res chain seq x y z
N MET A 1 26.31 8.93 12.99
CA MET A 1 25.10 9.04 13.83
C MET A 1 24.04 8.23 13.12
N ASP A 2 23.75 7.02 13.60
CA ASP A 2 22.71 6.18 12.99
C ASP A 2 21.35 6.85 13.21
N SER A 3 20.80 7.42 12.14
CA SER A 3 19.40 7.81 12.11
C SER A 3 18.57 6.54 12.27
N ALA A 4 17.60 6.55 13.18
CA ALA A 4 16.64 5.46 13.27
C ALA A 4 15.99 5.22 11.90
N LEU A 5 15.91 3.96 11.47
CA LEU A 5 15.28 3.59 10.20
C LEU A 5 13.80 4.01 10.21
N PRO A 6 13.26 4.49 9.06
CA PRO A 6 11.85 4.83 8.96
C PRO A 6 10.97 3.60 9.24
N THR A 7 9.78 3.84 9.78
CA THR A 7 8.79 2.77 10.03
C THR A 7 7.61 2.91 9.07
N ILE A 8 7.35 1.85 8.31
CA ILE A 8 6.16 1.67 7.47
C ILE A 8 5.00 1.30 8.40
N GLN A 9 4.06 2.23 8.57
CA GLN A 9 2.89 2.09 9.43
C GLN A 9 1.69 1.53 8.67
N HIS A 10 0.71 1.02 9.41
CA HIS A 10 -0.60 0.64 8.84
C HIS A 10 -1.35 1.87 8.33
N TRP A 11 -2.20 1.69 7.31
CA TRP A 11 -3.12 2.71 6.81
C TRP A 11 -4.55 2.31 7.18
N ILE A 12 -5.17 2.99 8.14
CA ILE A 12 -6.48 2.66 8.70
C ILE A 12 -7.33 3.92 8.69
N ASP A 13 -8.58 3.78 8.25
CA ASP A 13 -9.57 4.88 8.20
C ASP A 13 -9.09 6.14 7.44
N GLY A 14 -8.36 5.93 6.34
CA GLY A 14 -7.89 7.04 5.50
C GLY A 14 -6.66 7.78 6.02
N ALA A 15 -5.96 7.26 7.03
CA ALA A 15 -4.74 7.85 7.56
C ALA A 15 -3.71 6.79 8.00
N LEU A 16 -2.47 7.23 8.19
CA LEU A 16 -1.46 6.41 8.87
C LEU A 16 -1.87 6.18 10.33
N ALA A 17 -1.73 4.95 10.80
CA ALA A 17 -1.91 4.61 12.21
C ALA A 17 -0.95 5.45 13.07
N THR A 18 -1.50 6.12 14.08
CA THR A 18 -0.75 7.00 14.98
C THR A 18 -0.17 6.26 16.17
N THR A 19 -0.58 5.00 16.38
CA THR A 19 -0.05 4.15 17.44
C THR A 19 1.39 3.73 17.13
N THR A 20 2.22 3.68 18.17
CA THR A 20 3.55 3.08 18.06
C THR A 20 3.38 1.56 18.01
N PRO A 21 3.89 0.88 16.96
CA PRO A 21 3.73 -0.56 16.85
C PRO A 21 4.49 -1.27 17.97
N ALA A 22 3.84 -2.26 18.61
CA ALA A 22 4.47 -3.07 19.65
C ALA A 22 5.64 -3.90 19.09
N ARG A 23 5.57 -4.25 17.81
CA ARG A 23 6.56 -5.06 17.11
C ARG A 23 6.78 -4.53 15.70
N THR A 24 8.01 -4.65 15.23
CA THR A 24 8.38 -4.35 13.85
C THR A 24 9.25 -5.46 13.26
N SER A 25 9.32 -5.53 11.93
CA SER A 25 10.26 -6.38 11.20
C SER A 25 11.11 -5.54 10.25
N PRO A 26 12.42 -5.81 10.10
CA PRO A 26 13.24 -5.12 9.11
C PRO A 26 12.78 -5.42 7.69
N VAL A 27 12.79 -4.39 6.83
CA VAL A 27 12.68 -4.49 5.37
C VAL A 27 14.08 -4.29 4.80
N PHE A 28 14.52 -5.22 3.97
CA PHE A 28 15.88 -5.22 3.42
C PHE A 28 15.91 -4.72 1.99
N ASN A 29 17.01 -4.04 1.64
CA ASN A 29 17.46 -3.99 0.26
C ASN A 29 18.24 -5.28 -0.03
N PRO A 30 17.70 -6.22 -0.80
CA PRO A 30 18.33 -7.52 -1.02
C PRO A 30 19.61 -7.44 -1.85
N ALA A 31 19.81 -6.39 -2.65
CA ALA A 31 21.04 -6.22 -3.43
C ALA A 31 22.24 -5.81 -2.57
N LEU A 32 21.98 -5.22 -1.40
CA LEU A 32 23.01 -4.76 -0.47
C LEU A 32 23.06 -5.57 0.83
N GLY A 33 22.00 -6.33 1.14
CA GLY A 33 21.86 -7.07 2.40
C GLY A 33 21.66 -6.18 3.62
N VAL A 34 21.27 -4.90 3.44
CA VAL A 34 21.08 -3.93 4.53
C VAL A 34 19.61 -3.60 4.74
N ALA A 35 19.22 -3.37 5.99
CA ALA A 35 17.87 -2.91 6.33
C ALA A 35 17.70 -1.44 5.92
N THR A 36 16.57 -1.12 5.27
CA THR A 36 16.24 0.23 4.79
C THR A 36 15.04 0.84 5.51
N ALA A 37 14.18 0.01 6.11
CA ALA A 37 13.04 0.41 6.90
C ALA A 37 12.69 -0.68 7.92
N ASN A 38 11.75 -0.36 8.81
CA ASN A 38 11.01 -1.32 9.60
C ASN A 38 9.55 -1.32 9.15
N VAL A 39 8.88 -2.47 9.12
CA VAL A 39 7.43 -2.55 8.92
C VAL A 39 6.73 -2.89 10.24
N ALA A 40 5.65 -2.19 10.55
CA ALA A 40 4.81 -2.48 11.71
C ALA A 40 4.18 -3.87 11.57
N LEU A 41 4.29 -4.69 12.63
CA LEU A 41 3.57 -5.96 12.74
C LEU A 41 2.29 -5.70 13.53
N ALA A 42 1.13 -5.87 12.89
CA ALA A 42 -0.16 -5.61 13.51
C ALA A 42 -0.42 -6.57 14.69
N GLU A 43 -0.97 -6.03 15.78
CA GLU A 43 -1.55 -6.82 16.86
C GLU A 43 -3.09 -6.80 16.73
N GLN A 44 -3.77 -7.50 17.64
CA GLN A 44 -5.23 -7.61 17.63
C GLN A 44 -5.93 -6.24 17.60
N ALA A 45 -5.39 -5.23 18.29
CA ALA A 45 -5.97 -3.90 18.35
C ALA A 45 -5.99 -3.18 16.99
N GLU A 46 -4.89 -3.24 16.21
CA GLU A 46 -4.86 -2.66 14.86
C GLU A 46 -5.80 -3.41 13.91
N ILE A 47 -5.90 -4.73 14.05
CA ILE A 47 -6.83 -5.55 13.27
C ILE A 47 -8.28 -5.16 13.58
N ASP A 48 -8.63 -5.04 14.86
CA ASP A 48 -9.97 -4.65 15.29
C ASP A 48 -10.32 -3.25 14.81
N ALA A 49 -9.37 -2.31 14.86
CA ALA A 49 -9.55 -0.95 14.33
C ALA A 49 -9.78 -0.95 12.82
N ALA A 50 -9.00 -1.73 12.05
CA ALA A 50 -9.18 -1.85 10.61
C ALA A 50 -10.54 -2.46 10.24
N VAL A 51 -10.96 -3.50 10.95
CA VAL A 51 -12.28 -4.15 10.74
C VAL A 51 -13.42 -3.21 11.12
N ALA A 52 -13.30 -2.48 12.23
CA ALA A 52 -14.31 -1.52 12.65
C ALA A 52 -14.47 -0.38 11.63
N ALA A 53 -13.35 0.19 11.14
CA ALA A 53 -13.36 1.21 10.10
C ALA A 53 -14.00 0.71 8.80
N ALA A 54 -13.62 -0.50 8.36
CA ALA A 54 -14.22 -1.12 7.17
C ALA A 54 -15.74 -1.33 7.32
N LYS A 55 -16.19 -1.85 8.48
CA LYS A 55 -17.63 -2.03 8.77
C LYS A 55 -18.38 -0.70 8.80
N ALA A 56 -17.78 0.35 9.35
CA ALA A 56 -18.38 1.68 9.39
C ALA A 56 -18.49 2.32 7.99
N ALA A 57 -17.47 2.15 7.14
CA ALA A 57 -17.47 2.66 5.78
C ALA A 57 -18.40 1.90 4.82
N PHE A 58 -18.61 0.60 5.07
CA PHE A 58 -19.30 -0.30 4.15
C PHE A 58 -20.71 0.17 3.74
N PRO A 59 -21.63 0.57 4.65
CA PRO A 59 -22.97 1.03 4.24
C PRO A 59 -22.93 2.22 3.27
N GLY A 60 -21.95 3.13 3.44
CA GLY A 60 -21.79 4.27 2.53
C GLY A 60 -21.27 3.85 1.16
N TRP A 61 -20.30 2.93 1.12
CA TRP A 61 -19.70 2.46 -0.12
C TRP A 61 -20.60 1.51 -0.91
N SER A 62 -21.26 0.56 -0.23
CA SER A 62 -22.13 -0.44 -0.84
C SER A 62 -23.36 0.20 -1.50
N ASN A 63 -23.90 1.25 -0.88
CA ASN A 63 -25.06 2.00 -1.39
C ASN A 63 -24.68 3.08 -2.41
N ALA A 64 -23.38 3.31 -2.68
CA ALA A 64 -22.97 4.24 -3.72
C ALA A 64 -23.48 3.77 -5.10
N SER A 65 -23.77 4.71 -6.00
CA SER A 65 -24.10 4.36 -7.38
C SER A 65 -22.89 3.71 -8.07
N VAL A 66 -23.16 2.87 -9.07
CA VAL A 66 -22.11 2.27 -9.91
C VAL A 66 -21.20 3.38 -10.47
N ALA A 67 -21.79 4.43 -11.04
CA ALA A 67 -21.04 5.56 -11.59
C ALA A 67 -20.09 6.23 -10.58
N LYS A 68 -20.50 6.37 -9.31
CA LYS A 68 -19.64 6.93 -8.25
C LYS A 68 -18.45 6.01 -7.96
N ARG A 69 -18.67 4.69 -7.89
CA ARG A 69 -17.58 3.73 -7.68
C ARG A 69 -16.62 3.67 -8.87
N GLN A 70 -17.15 3.68 -10.10
CA GLN A 70 -16.34 3.75 -11.32
C GLN A 70 -15.47 5.00 -11.34
N GLY A 71 -16.00 6.17 -10.95
CA GLY A 71 -15.21 7.40 -10.85
C GLY A 71 -14.00 7.28 -9.91
N VAL A 72 -14.13 6.55 -8.81
CA VAL A 72 -12.99 6.27 -7.89
C VAL A 72 -11.97 5.37 -8.55
N LEU A 73 -12.39 4.29 -9.23
CA LEU A 73 -11.49 3.36 -9.91
C LEU A 73 -10.78 4.02 -11.10
N PHE A 74 -11.47 4.86 -11.87
CA PHE A 74 -10.86 5.70 -12.91
C PHE A 74 -9.75 6.59 -12.32
N ARG A 75 -10.02 7.29 -11.22
CA ARG A 75 -9.01 8.13 -10.58
C ARG A 75 -7.84 7.30 -10.06
N PHE A 76 -8.10 6.13 -9.49
CA PHE A 76 -7.06 5.22 -9.02
C PHE A 76 -6.18 4.74 -10.18
N ARG A 77 -6.78 4.41 -11.32
CA ARG A 77 -6.07 4.03 -12.55
C ARG A 77 -5.11 5.14 -13.02
N GLU A 78 -5.58 6.39 -13.09
CA GLU A 78 -4.73 7.53 -13.48
C GLU A 78 -3.54 7.65 -12.54
N LEU A 79 -3.77 7.59 -11.23
CA LEU A 79 -2.70 7.69 -10.22
C LEU A 79 -1.68 6.54 -10.33
N LEU A 80 -2.13 5.32 -10.59
CA LEU A 80 -1.23 4.17 -10.82
C LEU A 80 -0.37 4.37 -12.07
N ASN A 81 -0.97 4.86 -13.17
CA ASN A 81 -0.25 5.12 -14.40
C ASN A 81 0.77 6.26 -14.23
N GLU A 82 0.36 7.38 -13.63
CA GLU A 82 1.20 8.55 -13.34
C GLU A 82 2.42 8.19 -12.48
N ARG A 83 2.24 7.30 -11.49
CA ARG A 83 3.29 6.91 -10.54
C ARG A 83 3.94 5.56 -10.84
N LYS A 84 3.70 4.98 -12.02
CA LYS A 84 4.16 3.62 -12.38
C LYS A 84 5.65 3.40 -12.13
N LEU A 85 6.50 4.34 -12.54
CA LEU A 85 7.94 4.22 -12.39
C LEU A 85 8.40 4.35 -10.93
N GLU A 86 7.71 5.18 -10.14
CA GLU A 86 7.98 5.31 -8.72
C GLU A 86 7.63 4.02 -7.98
N LEU A 87 6.44 3.47 -8.23
CA LEU A 87 5.98 2.20 -7.65
C LEU A 87 6.91 1.04 -8.04
N ALA A 88 7.34 0.97 -9.30
CA ALA A 88 8.29 -0.04 -9.75
C ALA A 88 9.63 0.04 -9.01
N ARG A 89 10.14 1.24 -8.73
CA ARG A 89 11.38 1.43 -7.95
C ARG A 89 11.21 1.00 -6.50
N ILE A 90 10.05 1.26 -5.88
CA ILE A 90 9.74 0.79 -4.52
C ILE A 90 9.79 -0.74 -4.50
N ILE A 91 9.06 -1.41 -5.40
CA ILE A 91 9.08 -2.88 -5.52
C ILE A 91 10.50 -3.41 -5.72
N THR A 92 11.26 -2.83 -6.64
CA THR A 92 12.66 -3.23 -6.87
C THR A 92 13.52 -3.06 -5.62
N SER A 93 13.34 -1.98 -4.86
CA SER A 93 14.16 -1.70 -3.67
C SER A 93 13.96 -2.70 -2.53
N GLU A 94 12.78 -3.33 -2.43
CA GLU A 94 12.44 -4.26 -1.36
C GLU A 94 12.47 -5.74 -1.81
N HIS A 95 12.10 -6.02 -3.08
CA HIS A 95 12.06 -7.38 -3.63
C HIS A 95 13.34 -7.75 -4.40
N GLY A 96 14.05 -6.77 -4.97
CA GLY A 96 15.29 -6.99 -5.73
C GLY A 96 15.13 -7.36 -7.21
N LYS A 97 13.90 -7.46 -7.72
CA LYS A 97 13.66 -7.65 -9.17
C LYS A 97 14.04 -6.40 -9.96
N VAL A 98 14.42 -6.55 -11.22
CA VAL A 98 14.76 -5.39 -12.08
C VAL A 98 13.53 -4.48 -12.29
N VAL A 99 13.77 -3.17 -12.45
CA VAL A 99 12.71 -2.16 -12.55
C VAL A 99 11.75 -2.42 -13.72
N SER A 100 12.24 -2.99 -14.83
CA SER A 100 11.40 -3.36 -15.98
C SER A 100 10.41 -4.47 -15.65
N ASP A 101 10.81 -5.44 -14.83
CA ASP A 101 9.93 -6.53 -14.38
C ASP A 101 8.88 -6.02 -13.38
N ALA A 102 9.31 -5.20 -12.42
CA ALA A 102 8.40 -4.50 -11.50
C ALA A 102 7.40 -3.59 -12.24
N ALA A 103 7.82 -2.91 -13.30
CA ALA A 103 6.94 -2.09 -14.13
C ALA A 103 5.90 -2.94 -14.89
N GLY A 104 6.26 -4.16 -15.30
CA GLY A 104 5.34 -5.13 -15.86
C GLY A 104 4.31 -5.63 -14.85
N GLU A 105 4.70 -5.81 -13.59
CA GLU A 105 3.78 -6.15 -12.48
C GLU A 105 2.75 -5.03 -12.24
N ILE A 106 3.18 -3.77 -12.17
CA ILE A 106 2.26 -2.63 -12.04
C ILE A 106 1.31 -2.55 -13.24
N GLN A 107 1.79 -2.83 -14.46
CA GLN A 107 0.94 -2.85 -15.66
C GLN A 107 -0.17 -3.89 -15.56
N ARG A 108 0.14 -5.12 -15.12
CA ARG A 108 -0.87 -6.16 -14.91
C ARG A 108 -1.89 -5.77 -13.83
N GLY A 109 -1.44 -5.10 -12.77
CA GLY A 109 -2.34 -4.53 -11.75
C GLY A 109 -3.28 -3.47 -12.34
N LEU A 110 -2.78 -2.62 -13.23
CA LEU A 110 -3.56 -1.60 -13.91
C LEU A 110 -4.67 -2.21 -14.80
N GLU A 111 -4.38 -3.30 -15.51
CA GLU A 111 -5.36 -4.03 -16.33
C GLU A 111 -6.54 -4.57 -15.49
N VAL A 112 -6.27 -5.01 -14.25
CA VAL A 112 -7.33 -5.44 -13.32
C VAL A 112 -8.20 -4.26 -12.86
N VAL A 113 -7.60 -3.10 -12.62
CA VAL A 113 -8.34 -1.89 -12.26
C VAL A 113 -9.21 -1.43 -13.42
N GLU A 114 -8.70 -1.49 -14.65
CA GLU A 114 -9.44 -1.16 -15.87
C GLU A 114 -10.66 -2.06 -16.06
N LEU A 115 -10.55 -3.37 -15.82
CA LEU A 115 -11.69 -4.29 -15.88
C LEU A 115 -12.78 -3.97 -14.84
N ALA A 116 -12.39 -3.47 -13.67
CA ALA A 116 -13.31 -3.15 -12.58
C ALA A 116 -14.00 -1.79 -12.76
N THR A 117 -13.51 -0.97 -13.70
CA THR A 117 -14.01 0.38 -13.99
C THR A 117 -15.14 0.33 -15.01
#